data_AF-A0A969DRY1-F1
#
_entry.id   AF-A0A969DRY1-F1
#
_cell.length_a   1.000
_cell.length_b   1.000
_cell.length_c   1.000
_cell.angle_alpha   90.00
_cell.angle_beta   90.00
_cell.angle_gamma   90.00
#
_symmetry.space_group_name_H-M   'P 1'
#
loop_
_entity.id
_entity.type
_entity.pdbx_description
1 polymer ?
#
loop_
_entity_poly.entity_id
_entity_poly.type
_entity_poly.pdbx_seq_one_letter_code
_entity_poly.pdbx_strand_id
1 'polypeptide(L)'
;MVKGCHDSSYYKSYFEHIIYELKADASDKPTKRVTVYTTPTCPWCTTVKNFLKKHGVRYTEINVAADQSAAQAMVSKSGQQGVPQTEINGEMVIGFDQSKLNRLLELK
;
A
#
# COMPACT_ATOMS: atom_id res chain seq x y z
N MET A 1 -34.30 35.13 -18.99
CA MET A 1 -32.91 35.62 -18.77
C MET A 1 -32.55 35.41 -17.31
N VAL A 2 -31.57 34.57 -16.98
CA VAL A 2 -31.14 34.35 -15.59
C VAL A 2 -30.30 35.54 -15.16
N LYS A 3 -30.85 36.41 -14.30
CA LYS A 3 -30.10 37.49 -13.64
C LYS A 3 -29.31 36.89 -12.49
N GLY A 4 -28.05 36.54 -12.72
CA GLY A 4 -27.17 35.99 -11.68
C GLY A 4 -25.93 36.85 -11.52
N CYS A 5 -25.98 37.85 -10.63
CA CYS A 5 -24.79 38.54 -10.14
C CYS A 5 -24.08 37.61 -9.15
N HIS A 6 -23.37 36.59 -9.65
CA HIS A 6 -22.39 35.87 -8.85
C HIS A 6 -21.03 36.52 -9.10
N ASP A 7 -20.53 37.21 -8.08
CA ASP A 7 -19.22 37.84 -8.10
C ASP A 7 -18.13 36.78 -8.31
N SER A 8 -17.06 37.12 -9.05
CA SER A 8 -15.94 36.22 -9.35
C SER A 8 -15.29 35.63 -8.09
N SER A 9 -15.43 36.31 -6.94
CA SER A 9 -15.00 35.83 -5.62
C SER A 9 -15.66 34.53 -5.17
N TYR A 10 -16.90 34.23 -5.60
CA TYR A 10 -17.61 33.01 -5.21
C TYR A 10 -16.97 31.75 -5.78
N TYR A 11 -16.55 31.78 -7.05
CA TYR A 11 -15.86 30.63 -7.64
C TYR A 11 -14.47 30.46 -7.04
N LYS A 12 -13.78 31.55 -6.70
CA LYS A 12 -12.45 31.49 -6.08
C LYS A 12 -12.48 30.80 -4.72
N SER A 13 -13.44 31.13 -3.84
CA SER A 13 -13.58 30.47 -2.54
C SER A 13 -14.00 29.01 -2.69
N TYR A 14 -14.91 28.70 -3.62
CA TYR A 14 -15.31 27.32 -3.90
C TYR A 14 -14.13 26.46 -4.39
N PHE A 15 -13.32 26.98 -5.30
CA PHE A 15 -12.10 26.30 -5.76
C PHE A 15 -11.04 26.18 -4.67
N GLU A 16 -10.85 27.21 -3.82
CA GLU A 16 -9.92 27.14 -2.69
C GLU A 16 -10.34 26.08 -1.66
N HIS A 17 -11.64 25.97 -1.35
CA HIS A 17 -12.17 24.93 -0.47
C HIS A 17 -11.99 23.53 -1.06
N ILE A 18 -12.26 23.33 -2.35
CA ILE A 18 -12.01 22.05 -3.04
C ILE A 18 -10.53 21.68 -3.00
N ILE A 19 -9.64 22.65 -3.25
CA ILE A 19 -8.19 22.42 -3.18
C ILE A 19 -7.75 22.07 -1.74
N TYR A 20 -8.41 22.62 -0.73
CA TYR A 20 -8.15 22.31 0.68
C TYR A 20 -8.63 20.89 1.05
N GLU A 21 -9.84 20.49 0.66
CA GLU A 21 -10.36 19.12 0.88
C GLU A 21 -9.49 18.07 0.18
N LEU A 22 -9.09 18.31 -1.09
CA LEU A 22 -8.20 17.42 -1.82
C LEU A 22 -6.80 17.31 -1.19
N LYS A 23 -6.31 18.39 -0.53
CA LYS A 23 -5.06 18.35 0.23
C LYS A 23 -5.20 17.55 1.53
N ALA A 24 -6.35 17.62 2.20
CA ALA A 24 -6.61 16.88 3.42
C ALA A 24 -6.62 15.35 3.18
N ASP A 25 -7.15 14.89 2.04
CA ASP A 25 -7.12 13.47 1.66
C ASP A 25 -5.74 13.00 1.14
N ALA A 26 -4.92 13.93 0.64
CA ALA A 26 -3.59 13.63 0.10
C ALA A 26 -2.47 13.62 1.17
N SER A 27 -2.71 14.23 2.33
CA SER A 27 -1.68 14.41 3.36
C SER A 27 -1.79 13.36 4.46
N ASP A 28 -0.86 12.41 4.42
CA ASP A 28 -0.33 11.72 5.59
C ASP A 28 -1.21 10.65 6.28
N LYS A 29 -1.48 9.55 5.55
CA LYS A 29 -1.50 8.26 6.26
C LYS A 29 -0.05 7.87 6.59
N PRO A 30 0.27 7.55 7.86
CA PRO A 30 1.61 7.09 8.21
C PRO A 30 1.97 5.90 7.33
N THR A 31 3.01 6.06 6.51
CA THR A 31 3.41 5.04 5.54
C THR A 31 4.00 3.85 6.29
N LYS A 32 3.18 2.81 6.48
CA LYS A 32 3.63 1.55 7.05
C LYS A 32 4.72 0.97 6.14
N ARG A 33 5.83 0.52 6.74
CA ARG A 33 6.90 -0.12 5.97
C ARG A 33 6.43 -1.51 5.57
N VAL A 34 6.20 -1.69 4.27
CA VAL A 34 5.77 -2.96 3.69
C VAL A 34 6.87 -3.51 2.80
N THR A 35 7.31 -4.73 3.05
CA THR A 35 8.27 -5.46 2.23
C THR A 35 7.64 -6.77 1.79
N VAL A 36 7.64 -7.04 0.50
CA VAL A 36 7.07 -8.25 -0.09
C VAL A 36 8.20 -9.10 -0.63
N TYR A 37 8.37 -10.29 -0.08
CA TYR A 37 9.32 -11.29 -0.55
C TYR A 37 8.65 -12.13 -1.64
N THR A 38 9.22 -12.08 -2.84
CA THR A 38 8.65 -12.72 -4.04
C THR A 38 9.67 -13.60 -4.75
N THR A 39 9.17 -14.43 -5.67
CA THR A 39 9.99 -15.09 -6.69
C THR A 39 9.36 -14.87 -8.06
N PRO A 40 10.15 -14.87 -9.14
CA PRO A 40 9.67 -14.51 -10.49
C PRO A 40 8.59 -15.46 -11.04
N THR A 41 8.55 -16.70 -10.57
CA THR A 41 7.64 -17.74 -11.08
C THR A 41 6.42 -17.99 -10.19
N CYS A 42 6.22 -17.22 -9.12
CA CYS A 42 5.13 -17.48 -8.17
C CYS A 42 3.86 -16.68 -8.51
N PRO A 43 2.75 -17.34 -8.91
CA PRO A 43 1.50 -16.64 -9.22
C PRO A 43 0.88 -15.97 -7.98
N TRP A 44 1.03 -16.57 -6.81
CA TRP A 44 0.52 -16.02 -5.54
C TRP A 44 1.20 -14.72 -5.13
N CYS A 45 2.48 -14.53 -5.48
CA CYS A 45 3.18 -13.26 -5.28
C CYS A 45 2.52 -12.12 -6.07
N THR A 46 2.04 -12.40 -7.29
CA THR A 46 1.31 -11.43 -8.10
C THR A 46 0.00 -11.02 -7.45
N THR A 47 -0.72 -11.96 -6.82
CA THR A 47 -1.95 -11.67 -6.07
C THR A 47 -1.70 -10.69 -4.92
N VAL A 48 -0.66 -10.91 -4.11
CA VAL A 48 -0.27 -10.00 -3.01
C VAL A 48 0.07 -8.61 -3.55
N LYS A 49 0.88 -8.54 -4.61
CA LYS A 49 1.27 -7.26 -5.25
C LYS A 49 0.08 -6.50 -5.79
N ASN A 50 -0.83 -7.18 -6.47
CA ASN A 50 -2.06 -6.58 -7.00
C ASN A 50 -2.98 -6.09 -5.89
N PHE A 51 -3.10 -6.84 -4.79
CA PHE A 51 -3.84 -6.43 -3.61
C PHE A 51 -3.26 -5.13 -3.03
N LEU A 52 -1.96 -5.08 -2.75
CA LEU A 52 -1.32 -3.87 -2.22
C LEU A 52 -1.47 -2.67 -3.16
N LYS A 53 -1.30 -2.90 -4.48
CA LYS A 53 -1.48 -1.87 -5.51
C LYS A 53 -2.92 -1.35 -5.57
N LYS A 54 -3.92 -2.23 -5.49
CA LYS A 54 -5.35 -1.85 -5.48
C LYS A 54 -5.68 -0.95 -4.29
N HIS A 55 -5.03 -1.16 -3.16
CA HIS A 55 -5.21 -0.37 -1.95
C HIS A 55 -4.26 0.84 -1.85
N GLY A 56 -3.48 1.14 -2.90
CA GLY A 56 -2.56 2.28 -2.91
C GLY A 56 -1.40 2.17 -1.91
N VAL A 57 -1.12 0.96 -1.42
CA VAL A 57 -0.08 0.72 -0.41
C VAL A 57 1.27 0.66 -1.11
N ARG A 58 2.20 1.51 -0.68
CA ARG A 58 3.59 1.46 -1.14
C ARG A 58 4.30 0.28 -0.48
N TYR A 59 5.05 -0.48 -1.26
CA TYR A 59 5.82 -1.61 -0.77
C TYR A 59 7.16 -1.74 -1.49
N THR A 60 8.11 -2.38 -0.85
CA THR A 60 9.39 -2.80 -1.44
C THR A 60 9.28 -4.27 -1.86
N GLU A 61 9.58 -4.59 -3.11
CA GLU A 61 9.65 -5.97 -3.58
C GLU A 61 11.09 -6.49 -3.45
N ILE A 62 11.25 -7.67 -2.86
CA ILE A 62 12.54 -8.36 -2.75
C ILE A 62 12.42 -9.73 -3.42
N ASN A 63 13.18 -9.95 -4.47
CA ASN A 63 13.25 -11.24 -5.14
C ASN A 63 14.23 -12.17 -4.40
N VAL A 64 13.69 -13.07 -3.58
CA VAL A 64 14.50 -14.01 -2.79
C VAL A 64 15.13 -15.13 -3.63
N ALA A 65 14.72 -15.31 -4.89
CA ALA A 65 15.38 -16.25 -5.81
C ALA A 65 16.71 -15.69 -6.34
N ALA A 66 16.86 -14.36 -6.41
CA ALA A 66 18.09 -13.71 -6.85
C ALA A 66 18.99 -13.33 -5.67
N ASP A 67 18.41 -13.12 -4.48
CA ASP A 67 19.12 -12.73 -3.26
C ASP A 67 18.99 -13.80 -2.18
N GLN A 68 20.04 -14.62 -2.08
CA GLN A 68 20.12 -15.70 -1.09
C GLN A 68 20.22 -15.17 0.35
N SER A 69 20.81 -13.99 0.55
CA SER A 69 20.92 -13.36 1.88
C SER A 69 19.54 -12.89 2.35
N ALA A 70 18.77 -12.28 1.45
CA ALA A 70 17.38 -11.92 1.74
C ALA A 70 16.51 -13.17 2.01
N ALA A 71 16.73 -14.27 1.28
CA ALA A 71 16.04 -15.54 1.54
C ALA A 71 16.33 -16.07 2.95
N GLN A 72 17.59 -16.04 3.38
CA GLN A 72 17.99 -16.46 4.74
C GLN A 72 17.39 -15.54 5.80
N ALA A 73 17.45 -14.22 5.61
CA ALA A 73 16.85 -13.26 6.54
C ALA A 73 15.33 -13.45 6.67
N MET A 74 14.64 -13.70 5.54
CA MET A 74 13.21 -14.03 5.52
C MET A 74 12.93 -15.29 6.36
N VAL A 75 13.68 -16.38 6.12
CA VAL A 75 13.53 -17.64 6.88
C VAL A 75 13.81 -17.45 8.36
N SER A 76 14.85 -16.69 8.73
CA SER A 76 15.16 -16.41 10.12
C SER A 76 14.07 -15.60 10.83
N LYS A 77 13.37 -14.72 10.11
CA LYS A 77 12.27 -13.91 10.66
C LYS A 77 10.95 -14.68 10.77
N SER A 78 10.58 -15.43 9.74
CA SER A 78 9.27 -16.10 9.66
C SER A 78 9.28 -17.58 10.09
N GLY A 79 10.46 -18.19 10.16
CA GLY A 79 10.63 -19.63 10.34
C GLY A 79 10.25 -20.45 9.09
N GLN A 80 9.91 -19.81 7.98
CA GLN A 80 9.45 -20.48 6.76
C GLN A 80 10.19 -20.04 5.51
N GLN A 81 10.42 -20.99 4.61
CA GLN A 81 11.12 -20.75 3.32
C GLN A 81 10.17 -20.46 2.16
N GLY A 82 8.87 -20.78 2.30
CA GLY A 82 7.89 -20.60 1.23
C GLY A 82 7.54 -19.13 0.99
N VAL A 83 7.41 -18.75 -0.28
CA VAL A 83 6.82 -17.47 -0.73
C VAL A 83 5.37 -17.66 -1.16
N PRO A 84 4.52 -16.62 -1.14
CA PRO A 84 4.80 -15.22 -0.79
C PRO A 84 4.92 -15.00 0.73
N GLN A 85 5.74 -14.04 1.13
CA GLN A 85 5.76 -13.51 2.50
C GLN A 85 5.76 -11.99 2.48
N THR A 86 5.02 -11.37 3.39
CA THR A 86 4.93 -9.91 3.49
C THR A 86 5.30 -9.47 4.91
N GLU A 87 6.27 -8.59 5.04
CA GLU A 87 6.65 -7.95 6.29
C GLU A 87 5.98 -6.58 6.37
N ILE A 88 5.19 -6.33 7.41
CA ILE A 88 4.51 -5.06 7.65
C ILE A 88 4.94 -4.56 9.02
N ASN A 89 5.72 -3.48 9.07
CA ASN A 89 6.26 -2.90 10.31
C ASN A 89 6.97 -3.93 11.23
N GLY A 90 7.62 -4.95 10.63
CA GLY A 90 8.31 -6.02 11.35
C GLY A 90 7.43 -7.24 11.69
N GLU A 91 6.12 -7.19 11.42
CA GLU A 91 5.26 -8.37 11.52
C GLU A 91 5.24 -9.14 10.20
N MET A 92 5.51 -10.44 10.27
CA MET A 92 5.48 -11.33 9.11
C MET A 92 4.07 -11.89 8.85
N VAL A 93 3.64 -11.80 7.60
CA VAL A 93 2.45 -12.45 7.03
C VAL A 93 2.94 -13.51 6.05
N ILE A 94 2.57 -14.76 6.31
CA ILE A 94 2.96 -15.90 5.50
C ILE A 94 1.84 -16.17 4.50
N GLY A 95 2.18 -16.33 3.22
CA GLY A 95 1.21 -16.54 2.15
C GLY A 95 0.41 -15.29 1.80
N PHE A 96 -0.78 -15.51 1.24
CA PHE A 96 -1.76 -14.46 0.99
C PHE A 96 -2.91 -14.58 2.00
N ASP A 97 -2.79 -13.85 3.10
CA ASP A 97 -3.85 -13.73 4.11
C ASP A 97 -4.47 -12.33 4.05
N GLN A 98 -5.59 -12.23 3.33
CA GLN A 98 -6.28 -10.96 3.14
C GLN A 98 -6.75 -10.33 4.45
N SER A 99 -7.24 -11.13 5.40
CA SER A 99 -7.73 -10.63 6.69
C SER A 99 -6.60 -10.05 7.52
N LYS A 100 -5.46 -10.73 7.57
CA LYS A 100 -4.26 -10.24 8.28
C LYS A 100 -3.67 -9.01 7.60
N LEU A 101 -3.60 -8.99 6.26
CA LEU A 101 -3.15 -7.82 5.50
C LEU A 101 -4.06 -6.61 5.76
N ASN A 102 -5.38 -6.79 5.70
CA ASN A 102 -6.34 -5.72 6.00
C ASN A 102 -6.13 -5.16 7.40
N ARG A 103 -6.01 -6.04 8.40
CA ARG A 103 -5.79 -5.64 9.80
C ARG A 103 -4.48 -4.86 9.97
N LEU A 104 -3.38 -5.38 9.43
CA LEU A 104 -2.05 -4.75 9.59
C LEU A 104 -1.90 -3.47 8.80
N LEU A 105 -2.60 -3.34 7.67
CA LEU A 105 -2.59 -2.14 6.82
C LEU A 105 -3.73 -1.17 7.15
N GLU A 106 -4.59 -1.49 8.12
CA GLU A 106 -5.80 -0.73 8.48
C GLU A 106 -6.67 -0.41 7.25
N LEU A 107 -6.82 -1.41 6.38
CA LEU A 107 -7.70 -1.34 5.22
C LEU A 107 -9.12 -1.69 5.67
N LYS A 108 -10.08 -0.84 5.31
CA LYS A 108 -11.51 -1.03 5.56
C LYS A 108 -12.16 -1.83 4.44
#